data_AF-A0A819LLI9-F1
#
_entry.id   AF-A0A819LLI9-F1
#
_cell.length_a   1.000
_cell.length_b   1.000
_cell.length_c   1.000
_cell.angle_alpha   90.00
_cell.angle_beta   90.00
_cell.angle_gamma   90.00
#
_symmetry.space_group_name_H-M   'P 1'
#
loop_
_entity.id
_entity.type
_entity.pdbx_description
1 polymer ?
#
loop_
_entity_poly.entity_id
_entity_poly.type
_entity_poly.pdbx_seq_one_letter_code
_entity_poly.pdbx_strand_id
1 'polypeptide(L)'
;RPIESIRQGLCSIIPYGCLTLFTANELEEAVCGKGEIDVALLKRNTVYLGDYNENSPHIQQFWTIINEMFDESQKKLFLIFVWGRSTLPILDKDFKSKFKIQTISHDDNHQIDQMLP
;
A
#
# COMPACT_ATOMS: atom_id res chain seq x y z
N ARG A 1 30.19 -18.24 -5.86
CA ARG A 1 30.07 -17.48 -7.14
C ARG A 1 28.75 -16.69 -7.23
N PRO A 2 27.54 -17.25 -6.98
CA PRO A 2 26.27 -16.51 -7.14
C PRO A 2 26.14 -15.30 -6.21
N ILE A 3 26.48 -15.47 -4.93
CA ILE A 3 26.39 -14.40 -3.92
C ILE A 3 27.32 -13.22 -4.25
N GLU A 4 28.50 -13.48 -4.79
CA GLU A 4 29.45 -12.44 -5.20
C GLU A 4 28.89 -11.61 -6.37
N SER A 5 28.28 -12.27 -7.36
CA SER A 5 27.63 -11.58 -8.49
C SER A 5 26.41 -10.77 -8.05
N ILE A 6 25.59 -11.28 -7.13
CA ILE A 6 24.45 -10.54 -6.56
C ILE A 6 24.95 -9.31 -5.79
N ARG A 7 26.00 -9.48 -4.98
CA ARG A 7 26.61 -8.37 -4.23
C ARG A 7 27.13 -7.29 -5.18
N GLN A 8 27.87 -7.67 -6.22
CA GLN A 8 28.39 -6.72 -7.21
C GLN A 8 27.26 -6.00 -7.96
N GLY A 9 26.21 -6.73 -8.35
CA GLY A 9 25.03 -6.13 -8.99
C GLY A 9 24.34 -5.12 -8.08
N LEU A 10 24.09 -5.48 -6.81
CA LEU A 10 23.48 -4.57 -5.84
C LEU A 10 24.36 -3.34 -5.57
N CYS A 11 25.67 -3.54 -5.42
CA CYS A 11 26.64 -2.47 -5.20
C CYS A 11 26.81 -1.54 -6.41
N SER A 12 26.38 -1.94 -7.61
CA SER A 12 26.42 -1.09 -8.80
C SER A 12 25.33 -0.01 -8.79
N ILE A 13 24.26 -0.21 -8.02
CA ILE A 13 23.13 0.72 -7.90
C ILE A 13 23.16 1.45 -6.56
N ILE A 14 23.51 0.74 -5.47
CA ILE A 14 23.54 1.26 -4.10
C ILE A 14 24.98 1.21 -3.59
N PRO A 15 25.57 2.32 -3.11
CA PRO A 15 26.92 2.31 -2.57
C PRO A 15 27.08 1.30 -1.43
N TYR A 16 28.20 0.57 -1.41
CA TYR A 16 28.48 -0.47 -0.41
C TYR A 16 28.35 0.04 1.03
N GLY A 17 28.83 1.26 1.30
CA GLY A 17 28.75 1.88 2.62
C GLY A 17 27.31 2.12 3.10
N CYS A 18 26.34 2.28 2.20
CA CYS A 18 24.93 2.40 2.56
C CYS A 18 24.34 1.04 2.92
N LEU A 19 24.72 -0.02 2.20
CA LEU A 19 24.25 -1.39 2.49
C LEU A 19 24.70 -1.88 3.86
N THR A 20 25.89 -1.48 4.32
CA THR A 20 26.41 -1.84 5.64
C THR A 20 25.71 -1.13 6.80
N LEU A 21 24.87 -0.13 6.53
CA LEU A 21 24.07 0.55 7.55
C LEU A 21 22.78 -0.21 7.90
N PHE A 22 22.35 -1.14 7.03
CA PHE A 22 21.14 -1.92 7.24
C PHE A 22 21.46 -3.26 7.90
N THR A 23 20.60 -3.66 8.82
CA THR A 23 20.48 -5.07 9.21
C THR A 23 19.84 -5.88 8.08
N ALA A 24 19.95 -7.21 8.14
CA ALA A 24 19.32 -8.08 7.14
C ALA A 24 17.80 -7.86 7.03
N ASN A 25 17.14 -7.64 8.17
CA ASN A 25 15.70 -7.40 8.22
C ASN A 25 15.33 -6.03 7.62
N GLU A 26 16.07 -4.97 7.94
CA GLU A 26 15.79 -3.65 7.39
C GLU A 26 16.06 -3.59 5.88
N LEU A 27 17.06 -4.33 5.38
CA LEU A 27 17.31 -4.44 3.94
C LEU A 27 16.17 -5.19 3.24
N GLU A 28 15.66 -6.26 3.84
CA GLU A 28 14.49 -6.98 3.34
C GLU A 28 13.26 -6.06 3.32
N GLU A 29 12.97 -5.34 4.40
CA GLU A 29 11.85 -4.39 4.45
C GLU A 29 12.01 -3.25 3.45
N ALA A 30 13.23 -2.78 3.19
CA ALA A 30 13.51 -1.73 2.21
C ALA A 30 13.26 -2.20 0.76
N VAL A 31 13.52 -3.47 0.46
CA VAL A 31 13.41 -4.04 -0.90
C VAL A 31 12.04 -4.67 -1.14
N CYS A 32 11.57 -5.47 -0.21
CA CYS A 32 10.33 -6.25 -0.30
C CYS A 32 9.12 -5.50 0.30
N GLY A 33 9.34 -4.49 1.14
CA GLY A 33 8.30 -3.86 1.95
C GLY A 33 8.05 -4.60 3.28
N LYS A 34 7.23 -4.02 4.15
CA LYS A 34 6.87 -4.64 5.44
C LYS A 34 6.02 -5.89 5.25
N GLY A 35 6.23 -6.88 6.12
CA GLY A 35 5.49 -8.14 6.11
C GLY A 35 4.01 -7.99 6.49
N GLU A 36 3.68 -6.98 7.30
CA GLU A 36 2.35 -6.64 7.79
C GLU A 36 1.83 -5.37 7.10
N ILE A 37 0.52 -5.34 6.83
CA ILE A 37 -0.12 -4.19 6.18
C ILE A 37 -0.51 -3.15 7.24
N ASP A 38 0.15 -1.99 7.20
CA ASP A 38 -0.21 -0.84 8.03
C ASP A 38 -1.50 -0.17 7.51
N VAL A 39 -2.63 -0.64 8.04
CA VAL A 39 -3.97 -0.12 7.70
C VAL A 39 -4.11 1.36 8.06
N ALA A 40 -3.44 1.82 9.12
CA ALA A 40 -3.49 3.22 9.53
C ALA A 40 -2.77 4.13 8.52
N LEU A 41 -1.62 3.68 8.00
CA LEU A 41 -0.91 4.35 6.92
C LEU A 41 -1.78 4.44 5.65
N LEU A 42 -2.43 3.34 5.27
CA LEU A 42 -3.33 3.32 4.12
C LEU A 42 -4.53 4.26 4.31
N LYS A 43 -5.16 4.24 5.49
CA LYS A 43 -6.29 5.13 5.83
C LYS A 43 -5.91 6.60 5.72
N ARG A 44 -4.74 6.99 6.25
CA ARG A 44 -4.22 8.37 6.15
C ARG A 44 -3.91 8.79 4.72
N ASN A 45 -3.58 7.84 3.86
CA ASN A 45 -3.37 8.05 2.43
C ASN A 45 -4.62 7.76 1.59
N THR A 46 -5.80 7.84 2.19
CA THR A 46 -7.09 7.72 1.51
C THR A 46 -7.73 9.09 1.29
N VAL A 47 -8.35 9.29 0.13
CA VAL A 47 -9.17 10.45 -0.22
C VAL A 47 -10.62 10.00 -0.35
N TYR A 48 -11.52 10.66 0.38
CA TYR A 48 -12.95 10.45 0.27
C TYR A 48 -13.54 11.45 -0.73
N LEU A 49 -14.38 10.96 -1.64
CA LEU A 49 -15.01 11.76 -2.69
C LEU A 49 -16.54 11.62 -2.63
N GLY A 50 -17.24 12.62 -3.19
CA GLY A 50 -18.70 12.71 -3.11
C GLY A 50 -19.16 13.09 -1.70
N ASP A 51 -20.15 12.38 -1.17
CA ASP A 51 -20.75 12.68 0.14
C ASP A 51 -20.03 11.98 1.31
N TYR A 52 -18.98 11.20 1.03
CA TYR A 52 -18.18 10.55 2.06
C TYR A 52 -17.10 11.45 2.64
N ASN A 53 -16.90 11.32 3.95
CA ASN A 53 -15.77 11.86 4.69
C ASN A 53 -15.32 10.86 5.77
N GLU A 54 -14.22 11.17 6.46
CA GLU A 54 -13.64 10.29 7.48
C GLU A 54 -14.59 9.96 8.65
N ASN A 55 -15.58 10.82 8.90
CA ASN A 55 -16.57 10.68 9.96
C ASN A 55 -17.86 9.98 9.50
N SER A 56 -17.99 9.68 8.20
CA SER A 56 -19.14 8.93 7.69
C SER A 56 -19.19 7.54 8.35
N PRO A 57 -20.35 7.11 8.90
CA PRO A 57 -20.46 5.83 9.61
C PRO A 57 -19.95 4.63 8.80
N HIS A 58 -20.29 4.60 7.51
CA HIS A 58 -19.85 3.56 6.58
C HIS A 58 -18.32 3.52 6.40
N ILE A 59 -17.66 4.69 6.39
CA ILE A 59 -16.20 4.78 6.29
C ILE A 59 -15.54 4.28 7.57
N GLN A 60 -16.08 4.65 8.74
CA GLN A 60 -15.57 4.15 10.02
C GLN A 60 -15.68 2.63 10.10
N GLN A 61 -16.86 2.09 9.78
CA GLN A 61 -17.10 0.64 9.76
C GLN A 61 -16.18 -0.09 8.76
N PHE A 62 -16.00 0.47 7.57
CA PHE A 62 -15.10 -0.08 6.56
C PHE A 62 -13.68 -0.28 7.11
N TRP A 63 -13.11 0.75 7.76
CA TRP A 63 -11.77 0.64 8.35
C TRP A 63 -11.72 -0.26 9.58
N THR A 64 -12.77 -0.26 10.41
CA THR A 64 -12.88 -1.19 11.55
C THR A 64 -12.84 -2.64 11.08
N ILE A 65 -13.60 -3.00 10.04
CA ILE A 65 -13.64 -4.36 9.48
C ILE A 65 -12.27 -4.77 8.95
N ILE A 66 -11.61 -3.91 8.17
CA ILE A 66 -10.27 -4.22 7.62
C ILE A 66 -9.23 -4.36 8.74
N ASN A 67 -9.34 -3.57 9.80
CA ASN A 67 -8.37 -3.59 10.88
C ASN A 67 -8.58 -4.78 11.84
N GLU A 68 -9.83 -5.10 12.18
CA GLU A 68 -10.17 -6.05 13.24
C GLU A 68 -10.59 -7.43 12.73
N MET A 69 -11.19 -7.52 11.55
CA MET A 69 -11.73 -8.78 11.03
C MET A 69 -10.84 -9.45 9.99
N PHE A 70 -9.99 -8.69 9.28
CA PHE A 70 -9.14 -9.25 8.23
C PHE A 70 -7.85 -9.80 8.83
N ASP A 71 -7.47 -11.01 8.41
CA ASP A 71 -6.11 -11.50 8.61
C ASP A 71 -5.11 -10.84 7.62
N GLU A 72 -3.80 -11.00 7.85
CA GLU A 72 -2.78 -10.37 7.02
C GLU A 72 -2.82 -10.79 5.53
N SER A 73 -3.26 -12.02 5.23
CA SER A 73 -3.42 -12.47 3.84
C SER A 73 -4.60 -11.75 3.19
N GLN A 74 -5.70 -11.58 3.91
CA GLN A 74 -6.85 -10.82 3.43
C GLN A 74 -6.52 -9.34 3.24
N LYS A 75 -5.75 -8.71 4.14
CA LYS A 75 -5.27 -7.33 3.97
C LYS A 75 -4.39 -7.18 2.73
N LYS A 76 -3.51 -8.15 2.45
CA LYS A 76 -2.70 -8.18 1.22
C LYS A 76 -3.55 -8.31 -0.03
N LEU A 77 -4.54 -9.21 -0.04
CA LEU A 77 -5.46 -9.37 -1.17
C LEU A 77 -6.27 -8.10 -1.40
N PHE A 78 -6.77 -7.47 -0.32
CA PHE A 78 -7.44 -6.18 -0.40
C PHE A 78 -6.52 -5.12 -1.02
N LEU A 79 -5.26 -5.03 -0.59
CA LEU A 79 -4.31 -4.06 -1.13
C LEU A 79 -4.03 -4.28 -2.61
N ILE A 80 -3.90 -5.54 -3.04
CA ILE A 80 -3.75 -5.91 -4.46
C ILE A 80 -5.01 -5.49 -5.23
N PHE A 81 -6.19 -5.70 -4.68
CA PHE A 81 -7.44 -5.34 -5.32
C PHE A 81 -7.57 -3.82 -5.51
N VAL A 82 -7.28 -3.02 -4.49
CA VAL A 82 -7.48 -1.56 -4.55
C VAL A 82 -6.31 -0.80 -5.17
N TRP A 83 -5.11 -1.38 -5.18
CA TRP A 83 -3.90 -0.67 -5.59
C TRP A 83 -2.97 -1.44 -6.53
N GLY A 84 -3.29 -2.70 -6.86
CA GLY A 84 -2.47 -3.54 -7.73
C GLY A 84 -1.12 -3.93 -7.12
N ARG A 85 -0.91 -3.72 -5.81
CA ARG A 85 0.35 -3.99 -5.11
C ARG A 85 0.12 -4.82 -3.86
N SER A 86 1.05 -5.71 -3.56
CA SER A 86 1.01 -6.55 -2.35
C SER A 86 1.59 -5.86 -1.11
N THR A 87 2.26 -4.72 -1.27
CA THR A 87 2.92 -3.99 -0.18
C THR A 87 2.71 -2.49 -0.24
N LEU A 88 2.70 -1.85 0.94
CA LEU A 88 2.64 -0.40 1.09
C LEU A 88 4.04 0.22 0.96
N PRO A 89 4.16 1.45 0.45
CA PRO A 89 5.35 2.26 0.63
C PRO A 89 5.65 2.45 2.10
N ILE A 90 6.94 2.57 2.40
CA ILE A 90 7.43 2.63 3.77
C ILE A 90 7.08 3.99 4.42
N LEU A 91 7.03 5.05 3.62
CA LEU A 91 6.79 6.42 4.09
C LEU A 91 5.63 7.06 3.32
N ASP A 92 4.91 7.98 3.97
CA ASP A 92 3.78 8.71 3.36
C ASP A 92 4.15 9.44 2.06
N LYS A 93 5.35 10.02 2.03
CA LYS A 93 5.84 10.78 0.88
C LYS A 93 6.01 9.93 -0.38
N ASP A 94 6.07 8.60 -0.23
CA ASP A 94 6.30 7.67 -1.32
C ASP A 94 4.99 7.21 -1.98
N PHE A 95 3.83 7.65 -1.46
CA PHE A 95 2.53 7.43 -2.09
C PHE A 95 2.37 8.31 -3.33
N LYS A 96 2.63 7.74 -4.51
CA LYS A 96 2.45 8.43 -5.81
C LYS A 96 0.99 8.77 -6.13
N SER A 97 0.08 7.92 -5.67
CA SER A 97 -1.37 8.09 -5.81
C SER A 97 -2.03 7.65 -4.51
N LYS A 98 -2.99 8.45 -4.02
CA LYS A 98 -3.79 8.14 -2.85
C LYS A 98 -4.90 7.14 -3.20
N PHE A 99 -5.24 6.26 -2.26
CA PHE A 99 -6.41 5.39 -2.37
C PHE A 99 -7.68 6.27 -2.34
N LYS A 100 -8.69 5.96 -3.16
CA LYS A 100 -9.91 6.78 -3.26
C LYS A 100 -11.15 5.96 -2.94
N ILE A 101 -12.03 6.50 -2.11
CA ILE A 101 -13.35 5.92 -1.82
C ILE A 101 -14.40 6.96 -2.21
N GLN A 102 -15.31 6.60 -3.10
CA GLN A 102 -16.31 7.52 -3.64
C GLN A 102 -17.72 6.94 -3.52
N THR A 103 -18.71 7.82 -3.32
CA THR A 103 -20.11 7.47 -3.48
C THR A 103 -20.43 7.29 -4.97
N ILE A 104 -21.30 6.33 -5.29
CA ILE A 104 -21.82 6.18 -6.66
C ILE A 104 -23.15 6.94 -6.71
N SER A 105 -23.21 8.02 -7.49
CA SER A 105 -24.47 8.72 -7.78
C SER A 105 -25.22 7.94 -8.86
N HIS A 106 -26.55 7.92 -8.79
CA HIS A 106 -27.39 7.14 -9.73
C HIS A 106 -27.25 7.58 -11.21
N ASP A 107 -26.73 8.79 -11.48
CA ASP A 107 -26.42 9.31 -12.81
C ASP A 107 -25.04 8.85 -13.37
N ASP A 108 -24.12 8.39 -12.52
CA ASP A 108 -22.75 8.00 -12.93
C ASP A 108 -22.64 6.55 -13.44
N ASN A 109 -23.77 5.83 -13.53
CA ASN A 109 -23.83 4.42 -13.91
C ASN A 109 -23.23 4.09 -15.29
N HIS A 110 -23.09 5.09 -16.18
CA HIS A 110 -22.48 4.90 -17.50
C HIS A 110 -20.94 5.09 -17.54
N GLN A 111 -20.31 5.56 -16.46
CA GLN A 111 -18.85 5.81 -16.40
C GLN A 111 -18.09 4.87 -15.46
N ILE A 112 -18.78 4.03 -14.68
CA ILE A 112 -18.15 3.21 -13.63
C ILE A 112 -17.15 2.19 -14.22
N ASP A 113 -17.51 1.57 -15.35
CA ASP A 113 -16.64 0.60 -16.03
C ASP A 113 -15.36 1.24 -16.60
N GLN A 114 -15.35 2.56 -16.80
CA GLN A 114 -14.16 3.31 -17.25
C GLN A 114 -13.21 3.69 -16.11
N MET A 115 -13.61 3.49 -14.86
CA MET A 115 -12.83 3.82 -13.67
C MET A 115 -12.11 2.62 -13.06
N LEU A 116 -12.35 1.41 -13.58
CA LEU A 116 -11.58 0.22 -13.24
C LEU A 116 -10.28 0.19 -14.08
N PRO A 117 -9.15 -0.26 -13.48
CA PRO A 117 -7.88 -0.39 -14.19
C PRO A 117 -7.91 -1.44 -15.32
#